data_AF-A0A7L2IWD1-F1
#
_entry.id   AF-A0A7L2IWD1-F1
#
_cell.length_a   1.000
_cell.length_b   1.000
_cell.length_c   1.000
_cell.angle_alpha   90.00
_cell.angle_beta   90.00
_cell.angle_gamma   90.00
#
_symmetry.space_group_name_H-M   'P 1'
#
loop_
_entity.id
_entity.type
_entity.pdbx_description
1 polymer ?
#
loop_
_entity_poly.entity_id
_entity_poly.type
_entity_poly.pdbx_seq_one_letter_code
_entity_poly.pdbx_strand_id
1 'polypeptide(L)'
;FQKLLFSLGGSFLYYADHFKLYSGFCANHIKVQKVLERAKTDSAFKAFLDARNPTKQHSSTLESYLIKPVQRVLKYPLLLKELVSLTDNESEEHYHLTEALKAMEKVASHINEMQKIYEDYGTVFDQLVADQSGTEKEVTELSMGELLMHSTVSWLNPFPSLSKARKDLELTVFVFKRAVILVYKENYKLKKKMPTNVRAVHNYGDLDPFKFRWLIPLSALQVRLGNTAGTENSCIWELIHTKSELEGRPETIFQLCSSDCENKTNIVKVIRSILRENFRRHIKCELPLEKASKDRLVPLKNRVPATAKLGKKHVLKV
;
A
#
# COMPACT_ATOMS: atom_id res chain seq x y z
N PHE A 1 -24.19 -27.33 11.05
CA PHE A 1 -23.74 -26.24 10.17
C PHE A 1 -23.46 -24.93 10.92
N GLN A 2 -24.20 -24.58 11.97
CA GLN A 2 -23.99 -23.39 12.82
C GLN A 2 -22.53 -23.10 13.22
N LYS A 3 -21.84 -24.06 13.87
CA LYS A 3 -20.41 -23.92 14.25
C LYS A 3 -19.47 -23.59 13.08
N LEU A 4 -19.79 -24.05 11.87
CA LEU A 4 -19.00 -23.77 10.67
C LEU A 4 -19.20 -22.33 10.21
N LEU A 5 -20.44 -21.83 10.20
CA LEU A 5 -20.74 -20.44 9.81
C LEU A 5 -20.10 -19.43 10.77
N PHE A 6 -20.15 -19.73 12.07
CA PHE A 6 -19.45 -18.93 13.09
C PHE A 6 -17.93 -18.88 12.83
N SER A 7 -17.29 -20.04 12.62
CA SER A 7 -15.86 -20.12 12.32
C SER A 7 -15.48 -19.42 11.00
N LEU A 8 -16.36 -19.48 9.99
CA LEU A 8 -16.18 -18.81 8.72
C LEU A 8 -16.21 -17.29 8.89
N GLY A 9 -17.24 -16.74 9.55
CA GLY A 9 -17.34 -15.32 9.85
C GLY A 9 -16.14 -14.81 10.66
N GLY A 10 -15.76 -15.55 11.71
CA GLY A 10 -14.59 -15.26 12.52
C GLY A 10 -13.28 -15.23 11.72
N SER A 11 -13.13 -16.11 10.73
CA SER A 11 -11.94 -16.12 9.86
C SER A 11 -11.82 -14.83 9.05
N PHE A 12 -12.93 -14.33 8.46
CA PHE A 12 -12.91 -13.06 7.74
C PHE A 12 -12.56 -11.89 8.64
N LEU A 13 -13.12 -11.84 9.85
CA LEU A 13 -12.81 -10.80 10.82
C LEU A 13 -11.33 -10.81 11.21
N TYR A 14 -10.76 -11.99 11.44
CA TYR A 14 -9.34 -12.14 11.78
C TYR A 14 -8.40 -11.70 10.65
N TYR A 15 -8.74 -12.03 9.40
CA TYR A 15 -7.89 -11.72 8.24
C TYR A 15 -8.24 -10.40 7.54
N ALA A 16 -9.28 -9.67 7.96
CA ALA A 16 -9.76 -8.45 7.31
C ALA A 16 -8.62 -7.44 7.05
N ASP A 17 -7.78 -7.17 8.05
CA ASP A 17 -6.66 -6.25 7.89
C ASP A 17 -5.59 -6.77 6.93
N HIS A 18 -5.34 -8.08 6.92
CA HIS A 18 -4.38 -8.71 6.00
C HIS A 18 -4.85 -8.64 4.55
N PHE A 19 -6.17 -8.65 4.29
CA PHE A 19 -6.68 -8.45 2.93
C PHE A 19 -6.36 -7.07 2.36
N LYS A 20 -6.03 -6.06 3.19
CA LYS A 20 -5.58 -4.75 2.68
C LYS A 20 -4.30 -4.85 1.85
N LEU A 21 -3.48 -5.89 2.03
CA LEU A 21 -2.30 -6.15 1.19
C LEU A 21 -2.64 -6.29 -0.31
N TYR A 22 -3.89 -6.63 -0.64
CA TYR A 22 -4.34 -6.66 -2.03
C TYR A 22 -4.29 -5.28 -2.71
N SER A 23 -4.30 -4.17 -1.96
CA SER A 23 -4.16 -2.83 -2.56
C SER A 23 -2.85 -2.68 -3.34
N GLY A 24 -1.74 -3.22 -2.83
CA GLY A 24 -0.46 -3.24 -3.54
C GLY A 24 -0.52 -4.06 -4.84
N PHE A 25 -1.21 -5.20 -4.81
CA PHE A 25 -1.39 -6.03 -5.99
C PHE A 25 -2.29 -5.36 -7.04
N CYS A 26 -3.40 -4.74 -6.63
CA CYS A 26 -4.32 -4.01 -7.50
C CYS A 26 -3.62 -2.82 -8.17
N ALA A 27 -2.91 -2.00 -7.39
CA ALA A 27 -2.17 -0.85 -7.89
C ALA A 27 -1.14 -1.26 -8.95
N ASN A 28 -0.42 -2.36 -8.71
CA ASN A 28 0.57 -2.89 -9.65
C ASN A 28 -0.05 -3.58 -10.88
N HIS A 29 -1.33 -3.97 -10.84
CA HIS A 29 -1.97 -4.66 -11.96
C HIS A 29 -2.01 -3.78 -13.22
N ILE A 30 -2.11 -2.46 -13.08
CA ILE A 30 -2.01 -1.51 -14.22
C ILE A 30 -0.66 -1.65 -14.93
N LYS A 31 0.44 -1.76 -14.17
CA LYS A 31 1.79 -1.95 -14.73
C LYS A 31 1.92 -3.31 -15.41
N VAL A 32 1.37 -4.37 -14.79
CA VAL A 32 1.36 -5.72 -15.36
C VAL A 32 0.71 -5.74 -16.75
N GLN A 33 -0.43 -5.09 -16.92
CA GLN A 33 -1.11 -5.03 -18.22
C GLN A 33 -0.21 -4.41 -19.30
N LYS A 34 0.45 -3.28 -19.00
CA LYS A 34 1.41 -2.62 -19.92
C LYS A 34 2.61 -3.50 -20.26
N VAL A 35 3.09 -4.32 -19.32
CA VAL A 35 4.20 -5.25 -19.57
C VAL A 35 3.75 -6.40 -20.48
N LEU A 36 2.56 -6.96 -20.24
CA LEU A 36 2.00 -8.05 -21.05
C LEU A 36 1.71 -7.61 -22.49
N GLU A 37 1.35 -6.33 -22.70
CA GLU A 37 1.19 -5.77 -24.05
C GLU A 37 2.46 -5.86 -24.91
N ARG A 38 3.65 -5.91 -24.30
CA ARG A 38 4.91 -6.10 -25.03
C ARG A 38 4.97 -7.43 -25.77
N ALA A 39 4.20 -8.44 -25.37
CA ALA A 39 4.11 -9.70 -26.12
C ALA A 39 3.52 -9.51 -27.54
N LYS A 40 2.91 -8.36 -27.83
CA LYS A 40 2.45 -8.00 -29.19
C LYS A 40 3.61 -7.61 -30.11
N THR A 41 4.72 -7.11 -29.55
CA THR A 41 5.87 -6.58 -30.32
C THR A 41 7.14 -7.40 -30.13
N ASP A 42 7.32 -8.01 -28.96
CA ASP A 42 8.45 -8.87 -28.61
C ASP A 42 8.10 -10.35 -28.85
N SER A 43 8.60 -10.89 -29.96
CA SER A 43 8.36 -12.28 -30.37
C SER A 43 9.02 -13.30 -29.44
N ALA A 44 10.17 -12.97 -28.83
CA ALA A 44 10.85 -13.84 -27.89
C ALA A 44 10.05 -13.96 -26.58
N PHE A 45 9.56 -12.84 -26.08
CA PHE A 45 8.68 -12.83 -24.91
C PHE A 45 7.36 -13.57 -25.18
N LYS A 46 6.76 -13.36 -26.36
CA LYS A 46 5.57 -14.11 -26.77
C LYS A 46 5.81 -15.61 -26.81
N ALA A 47 6.90 -16.06 -27.44
CA ALA A 47 7.26 -17.46 -27.52
C ALA A 47 7.46 -18.08 -26.12
N PHE A 48 8.09 -17.32 -25.21
CA PHE A 48 8.23 -17.73 -23.81
C PHE A 48 6.85 -17.93 -23.13
N LEU A 49 5.93 -16.98 -23.27
CA LEU A 49 4.58 -17.10 -22.68
C LEU A 49 3.80 -18.28 -23.26
N ASP A 50 3.85 -18.46 -24.58
CA ASP A 50 3.17 -19.55 -25.28
C ASP A 50 3.74 -20.92 -24.86
N ALA A 51 5.06 -21.04 -24.67
CA ALA A 51 5.71 -22.25 -24.17
C ALA A 51 5.27 -22.62 -22.73
N ARG A 52 4.86 -21.64 -21.92
CA ARG A 52 4.31 -21.87 -20.57
C ARG A 52 2.81 -22.13 -20.56
N ASN A 53 2.13 -22.05 -21.71
CA ASN A 53 0.72 -22.37 -21.89
C ASN A 53 0.53 -23.45 -22.98
N PRO A 54 0.96 -24.71 -22.73
CA PRO A 54 0.95 -25.77 -23.75
C PRO A 54 -0.47 -26.15 -24.20
N THR A 55 -1.48 -25.97 -23.35
CA THR A 55 -2.88 -26.23 -23.68
C THR A 55 -3.48 -25.14 -24.57
N LYS A 56 -2.79 -24.01 -24.76
CA LYS A 56 -3.26 -22.81 -25.49
C LYS A 56 -4.61 -22.29 -24.99
N GLN A 57 -4.95 -22.58 -23.74
CA GLN A 57 -6.21 -22.14 -23.15
C GLN A 57 -6.04 -20.72 -22.59
N HIS A 58 -7.00 -19.85 -22.86
CA HIS A 58 -6.97 -18.49 -22.32
C HIS A 58 -6.96 -18.49 -20.78
N SER A 59 -7.68 -19.43 -20.15
CA SER A 59 -7.73 -19.62 -18.69
C SER A 59 -6.38 -19.99 -18.04
N SER A 60 -5.40 -20.40 -18.85
CA SER A 60 -4.04 -20.79 -18.44
C SER A 60 -2.99 -19.75 -18.86
N THR A 61 -3.41 -18.60 -19.40
CA THR A 61 -2.49 -17.49 -19.70
C THR A 61 -2.02 -16.82 -18.40
N LEU A 62 -0.83 -16.21 -18.45
CA LEU A 62 -0.31 -15.42 -17.33
C LEU A 62 -1.28 -14.30 -16.94
N GLU A 63 -1.87 -13.62 -17.93
CA GLU A 63 -2.92 -12.60 -17.73
C GLU A 63 -4.10 -13.15 -16.91
N SER A 64 -4.60 -14.34 -17.29
CA SER A 64 -5.72 -14.99 -16.60
C SER A 64 -5.40 -15.38 -15.16
N TYR A 65 -4.14 -15.69 -14.82
CA TYR A 65 -3.72 -15.91 -13.43
C TYR A 65 -3.61 -14.60 -12.65
N LEU A 66 -3.03 -13.55 -13.26
CA LEU A 66 -2.77 -12.28 -12.58
C LEU A 66 -4.03 -11.47 -12.29
N ILE A 67 -5.14 -11.72 -12.98
CA ILE A 67 -6.42 -11.07 -12.65
C ILE A 67 -7.17 -11.74 -11.48
N LYS A 68 -6.84 -13.00 -11.14
CA LYS A 68 -7.58 -13.77 -10.10
C LYS A 68 -7.56 -13.13 -8.72
N PRO A 69 -6.45 -12.57 -8.20
CA PRO A 69 -6.46 -11.93 -6.89
C PRO A 69 -7.40 -10.71 -6.83
N VAL A 70 -7.39 -9.89 -7.88
CA VAL A 70 -8.30 -8.73 -8.02
C VAL A 70 -9.76 -9.20 -8.03
N GLN A 71 -10.06 -10.27 -8.78
CA GLN A 71 -11.40 -10.85 -8.81
C GLN A 71 -11.78 -11.45 -7.45
N ARG A 72 -10.87 -12.18 -6.81
CA ARG A 72 -11.15 -12.98 -5.62
C ARG A 72 -11.54 -12.13 -4.42
N VAL A 73 -10.82 -11.04 -4.17
CA VAL A 73 -11.10 -10.17 -3.03
C VAL A 73 -12.50 -9.54 -3.13
N LEU A 74 -12.96 -9.26 -4.35
CA LEU A 74 -14.29 -8.72 -4.63
C LEU A 74 -15.41 -9.77 -4.58
N LYS A 75 -15.09 -11.07 -4.60
CA LYS A 75 -16.10 -12.13 -4.45
C LYS A 75 -16.51 -12.37 -2.99
N TYR A 76 -15.64 -12.07 -2.02
CA TYR A 76 -15.94 -12.36 -0.61
C TYR A 76 -17.20 -11.65 -0.08
N PRO A 77 -17.40 -10.33 -0.32
CA PRO A 77 -18.65 -9.67 0.09
C PRO A 77 -19.89 -10.30 -0.55
N LEU A 78 -19.81 -10.71 -1.82
CA LEU A 78 -20.95 -11.34 -2.52
C LEU A 78 -21.31 -12.69 -1.89
N LEU A 79 -20.31 -13.53 -1.61
CA LEU A 79 -20.52 -14.82 -0.97
C LEU A 79 -21.05 -14.68 0.46
N LEU A 80 -20.53 -13.73 1.22
CA LEU A 80 -21.01 -13.46 2.58
C LEU A 80 -22.45 -12.94 2.57
N LYS A 81 -22.82 -12.09 1.62
CA LYS A 81 -24.19 -11.59 1.46
C LYS A 81 -25.20 -12.71 1.22
N GLU A 82 -24.86 -13.68 0.37
CA GLU A 82 -25.70 -14.87 0.15
C GLU A 82 -25.81 -15.75 1.40
N LEU A 83 -24.76 -15.85 2.21
CA LEU A 83 -24.84 -16.60 3.48
C LEU A 83 -25.73 -15.88 4.50
N VAL A 84 -25.60 -14.56 4.62
CA VAL A 84 -26.43 -13.74 5.51
C VAL A 84 -27.91 -13.87 5.15
N SER A 85 -28.27 -13.83 3.86
CA SER A 85 -29.67 -13.93 3.40
C SER A 85 -30.34 -15.28 3.70
N LEU A 86 -29.56 -16.32 3.99
CA LEU A 86 -30.02 -17.68 4.31
C LEU A 86 -30.00 -17.98 5.82
N THR A 87 -29.65 -17.00 6.67
CA THR A 87 -29.58 -17.17 8.13
C THR A 87 -30.66 -16.38 8.84
N ASP A 88 -31.20 -16.95 9.93
CA ASP A 88 -32.22 -16.32 10.77
C ASP A 88 -31.67 -15.05 11.43
N ASN A 89 -32.37 -13.92 11.31
CA ASN A 89 -31.91 -12.61 11.75
C ASN A 89 -31.63 -12.53 13.25
N GLU A 90 -32.30 -13.36 14.05
CA GLU A 90 -32.14 -13.42 15.50
C GLU A 90 -31.02 -14.38 15.94
N SER A 91 -30.35 -15.05 14.99
CA SER A 91 -29.27 -16.00 15.28
C SER A 91 -27.91 -15.32 15.44
N GLU A 92 -27.09 -15.87 16.34
CA GLU A 92 -25.70 -15.45 16.51
C GLU A 92 -24.89 -15.61 15.21
N GLU A 93 -25.17 -16.65 14.41
CA GLU A 93 -24.49 -16.85 13.12
C GLU A 93 -24.77 -15.70 12.15
N HIS A 94 -26.01 -15.21 12.11
CA HIS A 94 -26.39 -14.07 11.28
C HIS A 94 -25.64 -12.81 11.69
N TYR A 95 -25.54 -12.54 12.99
CA TYR A 95 -24.74 -11.42 13.52
C TYR A 95 -23.27 -11.53 13.08
N HIS A 96 -22.64 -12.69 13.28
CA HIS A 96 -21.25 -12.92 12.93
C HIS A 96 -20.96 -12.79 11.43
N LEU A 97 -21.84 -13.33 10.58
CA LEU A 97 -21.72 -13.20 9.13
C LEU A 97 -21.93 -11.76 8.66
N THR A 98 -22.83 -11.02 9.30
CA THR A 98 -23.09 -9.61 9.02
C THR A 98 -21.88 -8.75 9.36
N GLU A 99 -21.23 -8.97 10.50
CA GLU A 99 -19.99 -8.26 10.86
C GLU A 99 -18.85 -8.62 9.90
N ALA A 100 -18.72 -9.89 9.50
CA ALA A 100 -17.76 -10.31 8.49
C ALA A 100 -18.00 -9.64 7.12
N LEU A 101 -19.27 -9.53 6.69
CA LEU A 101 -19.65 -8.84 5.46
C LEU A 101 -19.22 -7.38 5.50
N LYS A 102 -19.59 -6.64 6.56
CA LYS A 102 -19.20 -5.24 6.76
C LYS A 102 -17.67 -5.07 6.74
N ALA A 103 -16.94 -5.98 7.37
CA ALA A 103 -15.48 -5.95 7.38
C ALA A 103 -14.91 -6.11 5.96
N MET A 104 -15.42 -7.06 5.17
CA MET A 104 -14.97 -7.27 3.79
C MET A 104 -15.39 -6.16 2.83
N GLU A 105 -16.54 -5.51 3.05
CA GLU A 105 -16.92 -4.30 2.32
C GLU A 105 -15.97 -3.13 2.62
N LYS A 106 -15.57 -2.94 3.89
CA LYS A 106 -14.56 -1.95 4.28
C LYS A 106 -13.20 -2.25 3.62
N VAL A 107 -12.81 -3.52 3.51
CA VAL A 107 -11.61 -3.94 2.79
C VAL A 107 -11.69 -3.57 1.31
N ALA A 108 -12.80 -3.87 0.65
CA ALA A 108 -12.99 -3.53 -0.76
C ALA A 108 -12.94 -2.01 -1.00
N SER A 109 -13.60 -1.23 -0.13
CA SER A 109 -13.55 0.24 -0.15
C SER A 109 -12.13 0.77 0.04
N HIS A 110 -11.38 0.21 1.01
CA HIS A 110 -9.99 0.58 1.22
C HIS A 110 -9.11 0.29 -0.01
N ILE A 111 -9.24 -0.88 -0.63
CA ILE A 111 -8.48 -1.23 -1.85
C ILE A 111 -8.79 -0.23 -2.97
N ASN A 112 -10.06 0.15 -3.13
CA ASN A 112 -10.47 1.13 -4.13
C ASN A 112 -9.87 2.52 -3.87
N GLU A 113 -9.85 2.98 -2.61
CA GLU A 113 -9.20 4.25 -2.27
C GLU A 113 -7.69 4.21 -2.52
N MET A 114 -7.03 3.11 -2.15
CA MET A 114 -5.59 2.94 -2.43
C MET A 114 -5.30 2.91 -3.94
N GLN A 115 -6.18 2.29 -4.73
CA GLN A 115 -6.10 2.30 -6.18
C GLN A 115 -6.18 3.73 -6.74
N LYS A 116 -7.14 4.52 -6.26
CA LYS A 116 -7.31 5.92 -6.65
C LYS A 116 -6.09 6.79 -6.30
N ILE A 117 -5.55 6.63 -5.09
CA ILE A 117 -4.31 7.35 -4.69
C ILE A 117 -3.17 6.97 -5.62
N TYR A 118 -3.04 5.70 -5.99
CA TYR A 118 -1.98 5.26 -6.89
C TYR A 118 -2.15 5.81 -8.32
N GLU A 119 -3.38 5.91 -8.81
CA GLU A 119 -3.66 6.57 -10.09
C GLU A 119 -3.29 8.06 -10.05
N ASP A 120 -3.54 8.74 -8.93
CA ASP A 120 -3.25 10.15 -8.76
C ASP A 120 -1.77 10.46 -8.51
N TYR A 121 -1.04 9.61 -7.78
CA TYR A 121 0.31 9.91 -7.26
C TYR A 121 1.37 8.83 -7.56
N GLY A 122 0.99 7.69 -8.14
CA GLY A 122 1.87 6.53 -8.29
C GLY A 122 3.14 6.81 -9.10
N THR A 123 3.06 7.67 -10.11
CA THR A 123 4.23 8.10 -10.88
C THR A 123 5.22 8.90 -10.04
N VAL A 124 4.73 9.72 -9.10
CA VAL A 124 5.57 10.48 -8.15
C VAL A 124 6.27 9.53 -7.19
N PHE A 125 5.56 8.52 -6.67
CA PHE A 125 6.15 7.51 -5.80
C PHE A 125 7.25 6.71 -6.51
N ASP A 126 6.99 6.25 -7.74
CA ASP A 126 7.96 5.51 -8.54
C ASP A 126 9.21 6.36 -8.86
N GLN A 127 9.02 7.64 -9.22
CA GLN A 127 10.12 8.57 -9.47
C GLN A 127 10.95 8.85 -8.22
N LEU A 128 10.30 9.13 -7.07
CA LEU A 128 11.01 9.35 -5.80
C LEU A 128 11.86 8.14 -5.39
N VAL A 129 11.38 6.92 -5.64
CA VAL A 129 12.15 5.69 -5.40
C VAL A 129 13.34 5.57 -6.37
N ALA A 130 13.12 5.92 -7.65
CA ALA A 130 14.17 5.88 -8.67
C ALA A 130 15.29 6.91 -8.41
N ASP A 131 14.93 8.11 -7.97
CA ASP A 131 15.80 9.28 -7.84
C ASP A 131 16.56 9.39 -6.50
N GLN A 132 16.40 8.41 -5.60
CA GLN A 132 17.16 8.39 -4.33
C GLN A 132 18.67 8.51 -4.58
N SER A 133 19.31 9.47 -3.91
CA SER A 133 20.75 9.66 -3.91
C SER A 133 21.45 8.64 -3.00
N GLY A 134 22.63 8.16 -3.39
CA GLY A 134 23.43 7.20 -2.62
C GLY A 134 23.63 5.85 -3.32
N THR A 135 24.67 5.12 -2.93
CA THR A 135 25.05 3.82 -3.52
C THR A 135 24.12 2.69 -3.09
N GLU A 136 23.45 2.83 -1.93
CA GLU A 136 22.43 1.91 -1.44
C GLU A 136 21.07 2.62 -1.31
N LYS A 137 20.06 2.08 -1.99
CA LYS A 137 18.69 2.60 -1.90
C LYS A 137 17.99 2.00 -0.69
N GLU A 138 17.82 2.78 0.38
CA GLU A 138 17.10 2.36 1.59
C GLU A 138 15.64 1.98 1.27
N VAL A 139 14.99 2.78 0.42
CA VAL A 139 13.59 2.57 0.02
C VAL A 139 13.55 1.97 -1.39
N THR A 140 13.57 0.64 -1.48
CA THR A 140 13.58 -0.06 -2.78
C THR A 140 12.23 -0.05 -3.50
N GLU A 141 11.14 0.05 -2.76
CA GLU A 141 9.78 0.08 -3.32
C GLU A 141 8.80 0.73 -2.33
N LEU A 142 7.70 1.26 -2.88
CA LEU A 142 6.56 1.81 -2.14
C LEU A 142 5.31 1.07 -2.58
N SER A 143 4.84 0.15 -1.74
CA SER A 143 3.61 -0.60 -2.00
C SER A 143 2.41 0.10 -1.38
N MET A 144 1.30 0.17 -2.12
CA MET A 144 0.02 0.67 -1.58
C MET A 144 -0.53 -0.21 -0.45
N GLY A 145 -0.06 -1.46 -0.33
CA GLY A 145 -0.36 -2.32 0.82
C GLY A 145 0.35 -1.90 2.11
N GLU A 146 1.31 -0.97 2.00
CA GLU A 146 2.11 -0.45 3.10
C GLU A 146 1.84 1.04 3.38
N LEU A 147 0.92 1.67 2.63
CA LEU A 147 0.44 3.01 2.93
C LEU A 147 -0.47 2.94 4.16
N LEU A 148 -0.03 3.53 5.27
CA LEU A 148 -0.76 3.48 6.54
C LEU A 148 -1.80 4.60 6.65
N MET A 149 -1.47 5.77 6.12
CA MET A 149 -2.38 6.91 6.06
C MET A 149 -1.88 7.97 5.08
N HIS A 150 -2.79 8.86 4.68
CA HIS A 150 -2.48 10.10 3.99
C HIS A 150 -3.35 11.23 4.54
N SER A 151 -2.87 12.46 4.48
CA SER A 151 -3.60 13.63 4.96
C SER A 151 -3.11 14.90 4.27
N THR A 152 -4.01 15.87 4.08
CA THR A 152 -3.66 17.19 3.58
C THR A 152 -3.35 18.12 4.75
N VAL A 153 -2.25 18.86 4.67
CA VAL A 153 -1.76 19.76 5.72
C VAL A 153 -1.27 21.07 5.12
N SER A 154 -1.39 22.16 5.87
CA SER A 154 -0.80 23.44 5.45
C SER A 154 0.70 23.45 5.71
N TRP A 155 1.48 23.92 4.72
CA TRP A 155 2.93 24.07 4.83
C TRP A 155 3.26 25.51 5.23
N LEU A 156 3.77 25.67 6.46
CA LEU A 156 3.98 26.98 7.08
C LEU A 156 5.33 27.62 6.73
N ASN A 157 6.31 26.83 6.32
CA ASN A 157 7.65 27.28 5.94
C ASN A 157 8.07 26.81 4.53
N PRO A 158 7.30 27.12 3.48
CA PRO A 158 7.63 26.73 2.12
C PRO A 158 8.97 27.31 1.66
N PHE A 159 9.68 26.58 0.80
CA PHE A 159 10.94 27.09 0.25
C PHE A 159 10.72 28.41 -0.50
N PRO A 160 11.68 29.36 -0.45
CA PRO A 160 11.55 30.67 -1.09
C PRO A 160 11.26 30.62 -2.61
N SER A 161 11.69 29.55 -3.28
CA SER A 161 11.39 29.29 -4.70
C SER A 161 9.92 29.00 -4.95
N LEU A 162 9.22 28.41 -3.98
CA LEU A 162 7.81 28.01 -4.04
C LEU A 162 6.87 29.08 -3.47
N SER A 163 7.34 29.85 -2.47
CA SER A 163 6.52 30.80 -1.70
C SER A 163 6.10 32.05 -2.48
N LYS A 164 6.78 32.38 -3.57
CA LYS A 164 6.35 33.45 -4.51
C LYS A 164 4.96 33.16 -5.12
N ALA A 165 4.49 31.91 -5.07
CA ALA A 165 3.29 31.47 -5.75
C ALA A 165 1.99 31.68 -4.96
N ARG A 166 1.92 31.43 -3.63
CA ARG A 166 0.69 31.61 -2.79
C ARG A 166 0.96 31.67 -1.29
N LYS A 167 0.06 32.32 -0.55
CA LYS A 167 0.07 32.43 0.93
C LYS A 167 -0.39 31.18 1.68
N ASP A 168 -1.07 30.22 1.03
CA ASP A 168 -1.60 29.01 1.66
C ASP A 168 -1.25 27.79 0.80
N LEU A 169 -0.09 27.19 1.07
CA LEU A 169 0.38 25.99 0.38
C LEU A 169 -0.06 24.75 1.15
N GLU A 170 -0.72 23.81 0.46
CA GLU A 170 -1.16 22.55 1.04
C GLU A 170 -0.29 21.40 0.53
N LEU A 171 0.26 20.61 1.44
CA LEU A 171 0.95 19.36 1.13
C LEU A 171 0.02 18.18 1.39
N THR A 172 0.13 17.16 0.55
CA THR A 172 -0.35 15.82 0.90
C THR A 172 0.81 15.04 1.52
N VAL A 173 0.63 14.61 2.76
CA VAL A 173 1.55 13.73 3.48
C VAL A 173 1.09 12.31 3.28
N PHE A 174 1.98 11.43 2.83
CA PHE A 174 1.77 9.99 2.76
C PHE A 174 2.71 9.29 3.73
N VAL A 175 2.16 8.47 4.62
CA VAL A 175 2.94 7.74 5.63
C VAL A 175 2.95 6.27 5.26
N PHE A 176 4.05 5.80 4.67
CA PHE A 176 4.29 4.40 4.35
C PHE A 176 5.04 3.72 5.51
N LYS A 177 4.99 2.38 5.57
CA LYS A 177 5.81 1.60 6.52
C LYS A 177 7.33 1.79 6.37
N ARG A 178 7.78 2.32 5.23
CA ARG A 178 9.21 2.47 4.88
C ARG A 178 9.69 3.92 4.71
N ALA A 179 8.77 4.88 4.59
CA ALA A 179 9.11 6.28 4.35
C ALA A 179 7.92 7.20 4.62
N VAL A 180 8.18 8.49 4.80
CA VAL A 180 7.16 9.54 4.71
C VAL A 180 7.41 10.36 3.45
N ILE A 181 6.34 10.65 2.72
CA ILE A 181 6.40 11.41 1.47
C ILE A 181 5.56 12.68 1.60
N LEU A 182 6.10 13.78 1.12
CA LEU A 182 5.40 15.06 1.00
C LEU A 182 5.25 15.38 -0.48
N VAL A 183 4.03 15.72 -0.90
CA VAL A 183 3.74 16.11 -2.28
C VAL A 183 2.93 17.40 -2.28
N TYR A 184 3.32 18.37 -3.10
CA TYR A 184 2.46 19.48 -3.48
C TYR A 184 2.13 19.37 -4.96
N LYS A 185 0.82 19.23 -5.21
CA LYS A 185 0.21 19.19 -6.53
C LYS A 185 -0.49 20.52 -6.77
N GLU A 186 -0.05 21.26 -7.79
CA GLU A 186 -0.69 22.50 -8.19
C GLU A 186 -2.03 22.19 -8.87
N ASN A 187 -3.13 22.63 -8.25
CA ASN A 187 -4.45 22.49 -8.83
C ASN A 187 -4.67 23.59 -9.88
N TYR A 188 -4.41 23.28 -11.15
CA TYR A 188 -4.94 24.05 -12.27
C TYR A 188 -6.46 23.86 -12.31
N LYS A 189 -7.21 24.64 -11.51
CA LYS A 189 -8.62 24.83 -11.82
C LYS A 189 -8.65 25.42 -13.22
N LEU A 190 -9.01 24.60 -14.22
CA LEU A 190 -9.35 25.04 -15.56
C LEU A 190 -10.39 26.14 -15.38
N LYS A 191 -9.95 27.40 -15.38
CA LYS A 191 -10.84 28.54 -15.51
C LYS A 191 -11.47 28.34 -16.88
N LYS A 192 -12.72 27.91 -16.90
CA LYS A 192 -13.55 27.78 -18.09
C LYS A 192 -13.72 29.17 -18.69
N LYS A 193 -12.73 29.62 -19.45
CA LYS A 193 -12.81 30.71 -20.41
C LYS A 193 -12.17 30.17 -21.68
N MET A 194 -13.02 29.82 -22.64
CA MET A 194 -12.60 29.63 -24.02
C MET A 194 -12.01 30.96 -24.52
N PRO A 195 -10.76 30.99 -25.02
CA PRO A 195 -10.34 31.98 -25.98
C PRO A 195 -10.41 31.34 -27.36
N THR A 196 -11.19 31.95 -28.25
CA THR A 196 -11.13 31.74 -29.69
C THR A 196 -9.75 32.12 -30.21
N ASN A 197 -8.76 31.21 -30.13
CA ASN A 197 -7.51 31.32 -30.86
C ASN A 197 -6.84 29.94 -31.03
N VAL A 198 -6.91 29.43 -32.25
CA VAL A 198 -6.49 28.08 -32.68
C VAL A 198 -4.95 27.91 -32.73
N ARG A 199 -4.17 28.92 -32.32
CA ARG A 199 -2.69 28.90 -32.46
C ARG A 199 -1.89 28.69 -31.15
N ALA A 200 -2.54 28.59 -29.98
CA ALA A 200 -1.86 28.48 -28.68
C ALA A 200 -2.06 27.12 -27.97
N VAL A 201 -2.54 26.09 -28.68
CA VAL A 201 -2.94 24.80 -28.07
C VAL A 201 -1.74 23.87 -27.80
N HIS A 202 -0.55 24.16 -28.33
CA HIS A 202 0.60 23.24 -28.24
C HIS A 202 1.56 23.49 -27.05
N ASN A 203 1.41 24.55 -26.25
CA ASN A 203 2.40 24.90 -25.22
C ASN A 203 1.96 24.73 -23.75
N TYR A 204 0.72 24.30 -23.47
CA TYR A 204 0.20 24.16 -22.10
C TYR A 204 0.00 22.71 -21.64
N GLY A 205 0.28 21.72 -22.49
CA GLY A 205 -0.04 20.32 -22.23
C GLY A 205 0.93 19.55 -21.33
N ASP A 206 2.08 20.14 -20.97
CA ASP A 206 3.23 19.35 -20.48
C ASP A 206 3.92 19.93 -19.23
N LEU A 207 3.22 20.77 -18.46
CA LEU A 207 3.76 21.24 -17.17
C LEU A 207 3.39 20.23 -16.08
N ASP A 208 4.42 19.58 -15.51
CA ASP A 208 4.29 18.69 -14.36
C ASP A 208 3.46 19.38 -13.25
N PRO A 209 2.28 18.84 -12.89
CA PRO A 209 1.45 19.41 -11.83
C PRO A 209 2.11 19.25 -10.44
N PHE A 210 3.08 18.35 -10.27
CA PHE A 210 3.77 18.12 -9.01
C PHE A 210 4.96 19.07 -8.85
N LYS A 211 4.70 20.28 -8.33
CA LYS A 211 5.73 21.31 -8.15
C LYS A 211 6.69 21.02 -7.01
N PHE A 212 6.32 20.14 -6.08
CA PHE A 212 7.20 19.69 -5.01
C PHE A 212 6.91 18.25 -4.62
N ARG A 213 7.97 17.49 -4.40
CA ARG A 213 7.97 16.07 -4.03
C ARG A 213 9.15 15.81 -3.12
N TRP A 214 8.96 15.09 -2.03
CA TRP A 214 10.02 14.84 -1.07
C TRP A 214 9.81 13.51 -0.37
N LEU A 215 10.85 12.68 -0.31
CA LEU A 215 10.84 11.38 0.36
C LEU A 215 11.81 11.44 1.55
N ILE A 216 11.34 11.01 2.71
CA ILE A 216 12.13 10.89 3.95
C ILE A 216 12.15 9.41 4.35
N PRO A 217 13.30 8.72 4.20
CA PRO A 217 13.47 7.36 4.70
C PRO A 217 13.37 7.31 6.23
N LEU A 218 13.03 6.16 6.81
CA LEU A 218 12.85 6.06 8.26
C LEU A 218 14.14 6.29 9.05
N SER A 219 15.30 5.95 8.47
CA SER A 219 16.62 6.19 9.10
C SER A 219 16.86 7.67 9.40
N ALA A 220 16.26 8.56 8.60
CA ALA A 220 16.47 10.01 8.65
C ALA A 220 15.20 10.80 9.02
N LEU A 221 14.15 10.10 9.45
CA LEU A 221 12.87 10.67 9.78
C LEU A 221 12.79 11.00 11.28
N GLN A 222 12.48 12.25 11.60
CA GLN A 222 12.09 12.68 12.94
C GLN A 222 10.78 13.45 12.92
N VAL A 223 10.02 13.37 14.01
CA VAL A 223 8.77 14.10 14.19
C VAL A 223 8.73 14.78 15.55
N ARG A 224 8.39 16.07 15.57
CA ARG A 224 8.30 16.90 16.77
C ARG A 224 6.92 17.54 16.86
N LEU A 225 6.42 17.73 18.08
CA LEU A 225 5.23 18.55 18.30
C LEU A 225 5.65 20.03 18.22
N GLY A 226 4.85 20.87 17.57
CA GLY A 226 5.12 22.30 17.47
C GLY A 226 5.21 22.92 18.87
N ASN A 227 6.11 23.90 19.04
CA ASN A 227 6.39 24.52 20.32
C ASN A 227 5.14 25.31 20.79
N THR A 228 4.46 24.86 21.85
CA THR A 228 3.28 25.52 22.44
C THR A 228 3.65 26.69 23.36
N ALA A 229 4.74 27.40 23.06
CA ALA A 229 5.13 28.59 23.80
C ALA A 229 4.37 29.80 23.23
N GLY A 230 3.12 29.99 23.66
CA GLY A 230 2.41 31.27 23.54
C GLY A 230 1.46 31.47 22.36
N THR A 231 1.20 30.45 21.52
CA THR A 231 0.12 30.51 20.51
C THR A 231 -0.77 29.26 20.58
N GLU A 232 -2.09 29.46 20.58
CA GLU A 232 -3.13 28.43 20.78
C GLU A 232 -3.29 27.44 19.61
N ASN A 233 -2.37 27.41 18.64
CA ASN A 233 -2.47 26.52 17.49
C ASN A 233 -1.94 25.13 17.80
N SER A 234 -2.74 24.38 18.55
CA SER A 234 -2.57 22.96 18.88
C SER A 234 -2.53 22.04 17.67
N CYS A 235 -2.69 22.52 16.44
CA CYS A 235 -2.63 21.73 15.20
C CYS A 235 -1.25 21.70 14.53
N ILE A 236 -0.25 22.41 15.06
CA ILE A 236 1.10 22.53 14.46
C ILE A 236 2.03 21.40 14.91
N TRP A 237 2.84 20.89 13.97
CA TRP A 237 3.85 19.87 14.18
C TRP A 237 4.97 19.99 13.14
N GLU A 238 6.11 19.37 13.41
CA GLU A 238 7.28 19.43 12.54
C GLU A 238 7.69 18.03 12.09
N LEU A 239 7.92 17.91 10.78
CA LEU A 239 8.55 16.74 10.18
C LEU A 239 9.98 17.12 9.80
N ILE A 240 10.95 16.33 10.21
CA ILE A 240 12.37 16.66 10.08
C ILE A 240 13.04 15.57 9.25
N HIS A 241 13.71 15.99 8.18
CA HIS A 241 14.67 15.19 7.44
C HIS A 241 16.06 15.48 8.00
N THR A 242 16.62 14.55 8.78
CA THR A 242 17.86 14.79 9.53
C THR A 242 19.05 15.01 8.60
N LYS A 243 20.04 15.78 9.08
CA LYS A 243 21.32 15.94 8.38
C LYS A 243 22.02 14.58 8.15
N SER A 244 22.76 14.46 7.07
CA SER A 244 23.64 13.33 6.77
C SER A 244 24.98 13.84 6.26
N GLU A 245 26.05 13.56 6.99
CA GLU A 245 27.41 13.93 6.57
C GLU A 245 27.88 13.09 5.38
N LEU A 246 27.50 11.80 5.34
CA LEU A 246 27.81 10.88 4.25
C LEU A 246 27.21 11.32 2.92
N GLU A 247 25.99 11.84 2.94
CA GLU A 247 25.29 12.33 1.74
C GLU A 247 25.52 13.82 1.48
N GLY A 248 26.23 14.54 2.37
CA GLY A 248 26.34 16.00 2.32
C GLY A 248 24.98 16.72 2.46
N ARG A 249 23.99 16.04 3.05
CA ARG A 249 22.61 16.52 3.13
C ARG A 249 22.40 17.39 4.38
N PRO A 250 21.93 18.64 4.26
CA PRO A 250 21.59 19.45 5.42
C PRO A 250 20.29 18.99 6.09
N GLU A 251 20.12 19.32 7.36
CA GLU A 251 18.84 19.12 8.05
C GLU A 251 17.76 20.00 7.41
N THR A 252 16.61 19.41 7.09
CA THR A 252 15.47 20.10 6.51
C THR A 252 14.25 19.92 7.41
N ILE A 253 13.62 21.02 7.82
CA ILE A 253 12.46 21.02 8.73
C ILE A 253 11.23 21.48 7.94
N PHE A 254 10.16 20.68 8.00
CA PHE A 254 8.84 21.02 7.47
C PHE A 254 7.90 21.35 8.63
N GLN A 255 7.49 22.61 8.74
CA GLN A 255 6.49 23.07 9.70
C GLN A 255 5.11 22.91 9.07
N LEU A 256 4.30 22.03 9.67
CA LEU A 256 3.03 21.57 9.11
C LEU A 256 1.89 21.89 10.08
N CYS A 257 0.75 22.28 9.54
CA CYS A 257 -0.48 22.46 10.30
C CYS A 257 -1.54 21.47 9.80
N SER A 258 -2.03 20.61 10.69
CA SER A 258 -3.17 19.75 10.38
C SER A 258 -4.48 20.55 10.41
N SER A 259 -5.51 20.03 9.75
CA SER A 259 -6.88 20.59 9.78
C SER A 259 -7.41 20.79 11.20
N ASP A 260 -7.09 19.86 12.09
CA ASP A 260 -7.58 19.78 13.45
C ASP A 260 -6.62 18.97 14.34
N CYS A 261 -6.86 19.00 15.65
CA CYS A 261 -6.04 18.32 16.65
C CYS A 261 -6.09 16.79 16.56
N GLU A 262 -7.21 16.24 16.12
CA GLU A 262 -7.40 14.80 16.01
C GLU A 262 -6.54 14.26 14.85
N ASN A 263 -6.61 14.91 13.69
CA ASN A 263 -5.79 14.62 12.52
C ASN A 263 -4.29 14.76 12.84
N LYS A 264 -3.88 15.81 13.58
CA LYS A 264 -2.51 15.94 14.08
C LYS A 264 -2.12 14.74 14.95
N THR A 265 -2.97 14.38 15.91
CA THR A 265 -2.70 13.29 16.85
C THR A 265 -2.59 11.96 16.12
N ASN A 266 -3.47 11.72 15.15
CA ASN A 266 -3.48 10.52 14.32
C ASN A 266 -2.21 10.42 13.47
N ILE A 267 -1.84 11.47 12.74
CA ILE A 267 -0.64 11.43 11.88
C ILE A 267 0.65 11.25 12.65
N VAL A 268 0.82 12.01 13.74
CA VAL A 268 2.01 11.90 14.61
C VAL A 268 2.06 10.52 15.28
N LYS A 269 0.91 9.96 15.69
CA LYS A 269 0.85 8.61 16.28
C LYS A 269 1.29 7.53 15.30
N VAL A 270 0.85 7.60 14.04
CA VAL A 270 1.26 6.64 13.00
C VAL A 270 2.74 6.78 12.69
N ILE A 271 3.26 8.00 12.50
CA ILE A 271 4.70 8.24 12.26
C ILE A 271 5.55 7.70 13.42
N ARG A 272 5.17 7.98 14.68
CA ARG A 272 5.87 7.42 15.85
C ARG A 272 5.77 5.90 15.90
N SER A 273 4.67 5.30 15.44
CA SER A 273 4.51 3.86 15.40
C SER A 273 5.50 3.21 14.43
N ILE A 274 5.62 3.72 13.21
CA ILE A 274 6.57 3.18 12.22
C ILE A 274 8.03 3.37 12.64
N LEU A 275 8.37 4.50 13.27
CA LEU A 275 9.72 4.73 13.81
C LEU A 275 10.07 3.72 14.91
N ARG A 276 9.14 3.47 15.85
CA ARG A 276 9.32 2.45 16.89
C ARG A 276 9.43 1.05 16.32
N GLU A 277 8.64 0.73 15.31
CA GLU A 277 8.70 -0.58 14.65
C GLU A 277 10.02 -0.77 13.92
N ASN A 278 10.48 0.26 13.20
CA ASN A 278 11.77 0.24 12.51
C ASN A 278 12.93 0.01 13.49
N PHE A 279 12.97 0.76 14.59
CA PHE A 279 13.98 0.59 15.64
C PHE A 279 14.02 -0.83 16.21
N ARG A 280 12.85 -1.45 16.44
CA ARG A 280 12.76 -2.85 16.89
C ARG A 280 13.29 -3.84 15.85
N ARG A 281 13.12 -3.58 14.56
CA ARG A 281 13.68 -4.44 13.49
C ARG A 281 15.20 -4.33 13.46
N HIS A 282 15.76 -3.12 13.57
CA HIS A 282 17.20 -2.92 13.57
C HIS A 282 17.90 -3.54 14.79
N ILE A 283 17.34 -3.40 16.01
CA ILE A 283 17.91 -4.09 17.20
C ILE A 283 17.93 -5.62 17.02
N LYS A 284 16.87 -6.20 16.44
CA LYS A 284 16.81 -7.65 16.22
C LYS A 284 17.84 -8.14 15.20
N CYS A 285 18.22 -7.31 14.25
CA CYS A 285 19.25 -7.63 13.26
C CYS A 285 20.68 -7.44 13.79
N GLU A 286 20.89 -6.55 14.78
CA GLU A 286 22.21 -6.25 15.36
C GLU A 286 22.63 -7.19 16.50
N LEU A 287 21.74 -8.06 17.00
CA LEU A 287 22.12 -9.11 17.95
C LEU A 287 22.94 -10.19 17.22
N PRO A 288 24.19 -10.48 17.62
CA PRO A 288 24.97 -11.55 17.02
C PRO A 288 24.24 -12.88 17.15
N LEU A 289 24.23 -13.64 16.05
CA LEU A 289 23.75 -15.01 15.98
C LEU A 289 24.71 -15.96 16.72
N GLU A 290 24.99 -15.68 17.99
CA GLU A 290 25.79 -16.52 18.88
C GLU A 290 24.89 -17.13 19.97
N LYS A 291 24.18 -18.21 19.59
CA LYS A 291 23.83 -19.35 20.45
C LYS A 291 23.01 -20.37 19.65
N ALA A 292 23.64 -21.00 18.67
CA ALA A 292 23.14 -22.24 18.08
C ALA A 292 24.29 -23.12 17.56
N SER A 293 25.32 -23.32 18.39
CA SER A 293 26.43 -24.23 18.07
C SER A 293 26.84 -25.02 19.31
N LYS A 294 26.01 -26.01 19.69
CA LYS A 294 26.45 -27.39 20.06
C LYS A 294 25.28 -28.25 20.51
N ASP A 295 25.39 -29.51 20.10
CA ASP A 295 24.61 -30.69 20.48
C ASP A 295 23.18 -30.83 19.95
N ARG A 296 23.07 -31.48 18.78
CA ARG A 296 22.68 -32.91 18.71
C ARG A 296 22.65 -33.42 17.27
N LEU A 297 23.63 -34.26 16.94
CA LEU A 297 23.58 -35.18 15.81
C LEU A 297 22.67 -36.36 16.17
N VAL A 298 21.50 -36.52 15.52
CA VAL A 298 20.81 -37.82 15.32
C VAL A 298 19.98 -37.77 14.01
N PRO A 299 19.92 -38.84 13.20
CA PRO A 299 19.70 -38.77 11.75
C PRO A 299 18.22 -38.66 11.30
N LEU A 300 18.03 -38.17 10.07
CA LEU A 300 16.77 -38.23 9.32
C LEU A 300 16.25 -39.69 9.23
N LYS A 301 15.04 -39.92 9.75
CA LYS A 301 14.17 -41.02 9.32
C LYS A 301 12.85 -40.45 8.81
N ASN A 302 12.61 -40.65 7.52
CA ASN A 302 11.32 -40.49 6.85
C ASN A 302 10.23 -41.24 7.62
N ARG A 303 9.21 -40.52 8.11
CA ARG A 303 7.92 -41.11 8.48
C ARG A 303 6.80 -40.29 7.85
N VAL A 304 6.22 -40.88 6.81
CA VAL A 304 4.89 -40.53 6.28
C VAL A 304 3.85 -40.83 7.37
N PRO A 305 2.89 -39.93 7.66
CA PRO A 305 1.78 -40.25 8.56
C PRO A 305 0.81 -41.22 7.89
N ALA A 306 0.71 -42.44 8.44
CA ALA A 306 -0.27 -43.43 8.02
C ALA A 306 -1.58 -43.27 8.79
N THR A 307 -2.54 -42.54 8.23
CA THR A 307 -3.98 -42.73 8.49
C THR A 307 -4.83 -42.04 7.44
N ALA A 308 -5.11 -42.75 6.35
CA ALA A 308 -6.28 -42.54 5.48
C ALA A 308 -6.59 -43.86 4.77
N LYS A 309 -7.32 -44.76 5.43
CA LYS A 309 -7.89 -45.94 4.76
C LYS A 309 -9.08 -45.46 3.92
N LEU A 310 -8.94 -45.51 2.60
CA LEU A 310 -10.03 -45.30 1.63
C LEU A 310 -10.30 -46.62 0.89
N GLY A 311 -11.57 -47.07 0.97
CA GLY A 311 -12.28 -47.78 -0.10
C GLY A 311 -11.93 -49.25 -0.37
N LYS A 312 -12.75 -50.17 0.15
CA LYS A 312 -12.92 -51.53 -0.41
C LYS A 312 -13.43 -51.42 -1.86
N LYS A 313 -12.73 -52.03 -2.82
CA LYS A 313 -13.27 -52.30 -4.16
C LYS A 313 -14.15 -53.56 -4.10
N HIS A 314 -15.43 -53.41 -4.40
CA HIS A 314 -16.29 -54.53 -4.77
C HIS A 314 -15.90 -55.00 -6.18
N VAL A 315 -15.60 -56.29 -6.30
CA VAL A 315 -15.50 -57.02 -7.56
C VAL A 315 -16.92 -57.36 -7.99
N LEU A 316 -17.35 -56.87 -9.15
CA LEU A 316 -18.53 -57.38 -9.86
C LEU A 316 -18.05 -58.50 -10.78
N LYS A 317 -18.58 -59.72 -10.53
CA LYS A 317 -18.60 -60.81 -11.51
C LYS A 317 -19.73 -60.53 -12.49
N VAL A 318 -19.41 -60.41 -13.79
CA VAL A 318 -20.04 -61.13 -14.91
C VAL A 318 -18.95 -61.33 -15.95
#